data_AF-A0A7W5YDB0-F1
#
_entry.id   AF-A0A7W5YDB0-F1
#
_cell.length_a   1.000
_cell.length_b   1.000
_cell.length_c   1.000
_cell.angle_alpha   90.00
_cell.angle_beta   90.00
_cell.angle_gamma   90.00
#
_symmetry.space_group_name_H-M   'P 1'
#
loop_
_entity.id
_entity.type
_entity.pdbx_description
1 polymer ?
#
loop_
_entity_poly.entity_id
_entity_poly.type
_entity_poly.pdbx_seq_one_letter_code
_entity_poly.pdbx_strand_id
1 'polypeptide(L)'
;MSRRAPRRLASRSTQDSLITPDEPTGLATDAARGTLTHPDRTGRQAMREAGVHYLNLSRGQLCAGHVPNPHFLRLQSTWCEQKRWADILWTLGPDFYINFARGPVTVHDVSERPRTTRACWQGLAWVRFACERLWEGPEHPAIGRNGQDMTP
;
A
#
# COMPACT_ATOMS: atom_id res chain seq x y z
N MET A 1 -42.51 26.73 -12.89
CA MET A 1 -41.54 26.92 -11.79
C MET A 1 -41.34 25.59 -11.07
N SER A 2 -40.32 24.81 -11.46
CA SER A 2 -40.07 23.47 -10.92
C SER A 2 -38.97 23.53 -9.86
N ARG A 3 -39.31 23.25 -8.59
CA ARG A 3 -38.38 23.27 -7.45
C ARG A 3 -37.55 21.98 -7.46
N ARG A 4 -36.25 22.09 -7.75
CA ARG A 4 -35.28 20.99 -7.56
C ARG A 4 -34.97 20.83 -6.07
N ALA A 5 -35.17 19.63 -5.54
CA ALA A 5 -34.74 19.24 -4.20
C ALA A 5 -33.21 19.08 -4.13
N PRO A 6 -32.57 19.37 -2.97
CA PRO A 6 -31.13 19.20 -2.80
C PRO A 6 -30.74 17.72 -2.66
N ARG A 7 -29.79 17.28 -3.51
CA ARG A 7 -29.13 15.97 -3.40
C ARG A 7 -28.27 15.94 -2.13
N ARG A 8 -28.60 15.03 -1.19
CA ARG A 8 -27.74 14.67 -0.07
C ARG A 8 -26.44 14.04 -0.59
N LEU A 9 -25.28 14.56 -0.17
CA LEU A 9 -23.99 13.89 -0.35
C LEU A 9 -23.98 12.63 0.52
N ALA A 10 -23.85 11.46 -0.10
CA ALA A 10 -23.62 10.22 0.60
C ALA A 10 -22.19 10.21 1.17
N SER A 11 -22.09 9.87 2.45
CA SER A 11 -20.87 9.61 3.20
C SER A 11 -20.00 8.57 2.49
N ARG A 12 -18.72 8.90 2.27
CA ARG A 12 -17.74 7.95 1.73
C ARG A 12 -17.36 6.96 2.83
N SER A 13 -17.63 5.68 2.60
CA SER A 13 -17.13 4.60 3.45
C SER A 13 -15.65 4.37 3.14
N THR A 14 -14.77 4.73 4.06
CA THR A 14 -13.40 4.23 4.09
C THR A 14 -13.47 2.77 4.56
N GLN A 15 -12.97 1.83 3.76
CA GLN A 15 -12.77 0.45 4.20
C GLN A 15 -11.30 0.29 4.55
N ASP A 16 -10.98 0.46 5.82
CA ASP A 16 -9.71 0.06 6.40
C ASP A 16 -9.80 -1.41 6.79
N SER A 17 -8.86 -2.22 6.32
CA SER A 17 -8.68 -3.58 6.81
C SER A 17 -7.52 -3.54 7.80
N LEU A 18 -7.83 -3.55 9.10
CA LEU A 18 -6.87 -3.51 10.20
C LEU A 18 -7.11 -4.70 11.14
N ILE A 19 -6.02 -5.35 11.56
CA ILE A 19 -5.96 -6.26 12.71
C ILE A 19 -5.11 -5.53 13.76
N THR A 20 -5.68 -5.27 14.94
CA THR A 20 -5.02 -4.61 16.10
C THR A 20 -4.36 -5.63 17.02
N PRO A 21 -3.27 -5.26 17.73
CA PRO A 21 -3.47 -4.82 19.13
C PRO A 21 -2.57 -3.65 19.61
N ASP A 22 -3.14 -2.91 20.58
CA ASP A 22 -2.59 -2.02 21.63
C ASP A 22 -1.37 -1.11 21.40
N GLU A 23 -1.59 0.19 21.70
CA GLU A 23 -0.58 1.24 21.78
C GLU A 23 0.45 1.03 22.90
N PRO A 24 1.68 1.52 22.70
CA PRO A 24 2.33 2.25 23.78
C PRO A 24 2.78 3.66 23.36
N THR A 25 2.38 4.57 24.24
CA THR A 25 2.73 5.97 24.41
C THR A 25 4.23 6.28 24.29
N GLY A 26 4.54 7.33 23.53
CA GLY A 26 5.60 8.28 23.87
C GLY A 26 6.89 8.15 23.05
N LEU A 27 7.23 9.22 22.33
CA LEU A 27 8.63 9.55 22.06
C LEU A 27 8.77 11.08 21.94
N ALA A 28 9.40 11.64 22.96
CA ALA A 28 9.82 13.02 23.05
C ALA A 28 10.88 13.31 21.96
N THR A 29 10.70 14.42 21.28
CA THR A 29 11.67 15.00 20.36
C THR A 29 12.78 15.68 21.15
N ASP A 30 14.03 15.23 20.97
CA ASP A 30 15.19 16.06 21.27
C ASP A 30 16.04 16.22 20.00
N ALA A 31 16.07 17.46 19.52
CA ALA A 31 16.72 17.88 18.30
C ALA A 31 18.12 18.43 18.62
N ALA A 32 19.14 17.57 18.66
CA ALA A 32 20.54 18.02 18.58
C ALA A 32 21.50 16.84 18.31
N ARG A 33 22.35 17.01 17.29
CA ARG A 33 23.44 16.11 16.84
C ARG A 33 22.98 14.85 16.10
N GLY A 34 23.17 14.88 14.78
CA GLY A 34 23.00 13.75 13.87
C GLY A 34 23.96 12.62 14.20
N THR A 35 23.56 11.79 15.16
CA THR A 35 24.08 10.45 15.35
C THR A 35 23.20 9.55 14.51
N LEU A 36 23.76 8.85 13.52
CA LEU A 36 23.05 7.76 12.85
C LEU A 36 22.90 6.63 13.87
N THR A 37 21.84 6.70 14.67
CA THR A 37 21.45 5.60 15.55
C THR A 37 20.90 4.50 14.67
N HIS A 38 21.71 3.46 14.45
CA HIS A 38 21.20 2.21 13.91
C HIS A 38 20.11 1.71 14.86
N PRO A 39 18.89 1.43 14.36
CA PRO A 39 17.84 0.87 15.21
C PRO A 39 18.35 -0.43 15.83
N ASP A 40 18.16 -0.54 17.14
CA ASP A 40 18.46 -1.74 17.89
C ASP A 40 17.65 -2.94 17.35
N ARG A 41 17.94 -4.14 17.86
CA ARG A 41 17.27 -5.36 17.38
C ARG A 41 15.75 -5.27 17.57
N THR A 42 15.31 -4.61 18.63
CA THR A 42 13.90 -4.35 18.98
C THR A 42 13.25 -3.39 17.99
N GLY A 43 13.90 -2.27 17.66
CA GLY A 43 13.43 -1.30 16.67
C GLY A 43 13.39 -1.87 15.25
N ARG A 44 14.32 -2.77 14.91
CA ARG A 44 14.25 -3.53 13.65
C ARG A 44 13.11 -4.53 13.60
N GLN A 45 12.75 -5.12 14.74
CA GLN A 45 11.65 -6.06 14.85
C GLN A 45 10.29 -5.33 14.85
N ALA A 46 10.17 -4.22 15.56
CA ALA A 46 9.01 -3.33 15.51
C ALA A 46 8.78 -2.73 14.11
N MET A 47 9.83 -2.33 13.38
CA MET A 47 9.69 -1.89 11.98
C MET A 47 9.26 -3.03 11.04
N ARG A 48 9.67 -4.28 11.33
CA ARG A 48 9.21 -5.46 10.59
C ARG A 48 7.74 -5.79 10.89
N GLU A 49 7.29 -5.54 12.12
CA GLU A 49 5.92 -5.77 12.58
C GLU A 49 4.96 -4.65 12.13
N ALA A 50 5.42 -3.40 12.09
CA ALA A 50 4.63 -2.26 11.61
C ALA A 50 4.42 -2.24 10.09
N GLY A 51 5.27 -2.94 9.33
CA GLY A 51 5.24 -2.96 7.87
C GLY A 51 5.60 -1.62 7.23
N VAL A 52 5.88 -1.62 5.92
CA VAL A 52 6.15 -0.38 5.18
C VAL A 52 4.89 0.03 4.40
N HIS A 53 4.49 1.28 4.54
CA HIS A 53 3.30 1.80 3.87
C HIS A 53 3.66 2.64 2.65
N TYR A 54 2.96 2.40 1.54
CA TYR A 54 3.05 3.17 0.32
C TYR A 54 1.70 3.78 -0.04
N LEU A 55 1.69 5.01 -0.53
CA LEU A 55 0.53 5.63 -1.17
C LEU A 55 0.70 5.58 -2.69
N ASN A 56 -0.30 5.02 -3.38
CA ASN A 56 -0.34 5.07 -4.83
C ASN A 56 -0.71 6.48 -5.30
N LEU A 57 0.17 7.15 -6.04
CA LEU A 57 -0.03 8.52 -6.54
C LEU A 57 -1.20 8.68 -7.53
N SER A 58 -1.85 7.59 -7.94
CA SER A 58 -3.09 7.65 -8.72
C SER A 58 -4.22 8.31 -7.94
N ARG A 59 -4.52 7.79 -6.74
CA ARG A 59 -5.58 8.30 -5.84
C ARG A 59 -5.30 8.03 -4.35
N GLY A 60 -4.30 7.23 -4.02
CA GLY A 60 -3.86 6.94 -2.65
C GLY A 60 -3.33 8.16 -1.88
N GLN A 61 -2.96 9.25 -2.56
CA GLN A 61 -2.68 10.54 -1.91
C GLN A 61 -3.87 11.09 -1.10
N LEU A 62 -5.09 10.63 -1.38
CA LEU A 62 -6.28 10.95 -0.58
C LEU A 62 -6.27 10.27 0.80
N CYS A 63 -5.40 9.27 1.01
CA CYS A 63 -5.20 8.59 2.29
C CYS A 63 -4.06 9.19 3.12
N ALA A 64 -3.36 10.23 2.64
CA ALA A 64 -2.12 10.72 3.27
C ALA A 64 -2.29 11.17 4.73
N GLY A 65 -3.48 11.64 5.12
CA GLY A 65 -3.77 12.02 6.52
C GLY A 65 -3.95 10.86 7.49
N HIS A 66 -4.07 9.61 7.00
CA HIS A 66 -4.37 8.42 7.81
C HIS A 66 -3.20 7.42 7.86
N VAL A 67 -2.10 7.70 7.15
CA VAL A 67 -0.95 6.80 7.06
C VAL A 67 0.28 7.55 7.56
N PRO A 68 0.88 7.16 8.69
CA PRO A 68 2.07 7.82 9.21
C PRO A 68 3.28 7.52 8.31
N ASN A 69 4.06 8.56 7.98
CA ASN A 69 5.31 8.48 7.21
C ASN A 69 5.24 7.58 5.95
N PRO A 70 4.33 7.84 5.01
CA PRO A 70 4.17 6.99 3.86
C PRO A 70 5.31 7.19 2.84
N HIS A 71 5.72 6.10 2.21
CA HIS A 71 6.42 6.15 0.94
C HIS A 71 5.43 6.39 -0.20
N PHE A 72 5.95 6.78 -1.37
CA PHE A 72 5.12 7.06 -2.55
C PHE A 72 5.55 6.16 -3.69
N LEU A 73 4.57 5.62 -4.41
CA LEU A 73 4.79 4.88 -5.64
C LEU A 73 3.73 5.26 -6.66
N ARG A 74 3.94 4.88 -7.92
CA ARG A 74 2.92 5.06 -8.96
C ARG A 74 2.60 3.75 -9.64
N LEU A 75 1.37 3.29 -9.44
CA LEU A 75 0.82 2.11 -10.08
C LEU A 75 -0.50 2.47 -10.76
N GLN A 76 -0.50 2.56 -12.08
CA GLN A 76 -1.68 3.03 -12.82
C GLN A 76 -2.57 1.88 -13.28
N SER A 77 -3.88 2.01 -13.03
CA SER A 77 -4.88 1.05 -13.54
C SER A 77 -4.88 0.97 -15.07
N THR A 78 -4.58 2.08 -15.77
CA THR A 78 -4.49 2.13 -17.24
C THR A 78 -3.34 1.29 -17.79
N TRP A 79 -2.21 1.21 -17.08
CA TRP A 79 -1.12 0.31 -17.48
C TRP A 79 -1.51 -1.16 -17.31
N CYS A 80 -2.27 -1.47 -16.27
CA CYS A 80 -2.83 -2.81 -16.08
C CYS A 80 -3.82 -3.17 -17.20
N GLU A 81 -4.65 -2.21 -17.63
CA GLU A 81 -5.59 -2.37 -18.76
C GLU A 81 -4.88 -2.60 -20.09
N GLN A 82 -3.81 -1.86 -20.33
CA GLN A 82 -3.00 -1.95 -21.55
C GLN A 82 -1.97 -3.09 -21.50
N LYS A 83 -1.91 -3.86 -20.40
CA LYS A 83 -0.93 -4.94 -20.19
C LYS A 83 0.53 -4.46 -20.30
N ARG A 84 0.78 -3.23 -19.86
CA ARG A 84 2.11 -2.60 -19.81
C ARG A 84 2.92 -3.09 -18.61
N TRP A 85 3.23 -4.39 -18.61
CA TRP A 85 3.81 -5.10 -17.46
C TRP A 85 5.21 -4.65 -17.08
N ALA A 86 6.04 -4.36 -18.08
CA ALA A 86 7.39 -3.83 -17.85
C ALA A 86 7.35 -2.44 -17.20
N ASP A 87 6.46 -1.56 -17.67
CA ASP A 87 6.30 -0.22 -17.12
C ASP A 87 5.83 -0.25 -15.65
N ILE A 88 4.95 -1.19 -15.31
CA ILE A 88 4.51 -1.41 -13.93
C ILE A 88 5.71 -1.71 -13.03
N LEU A 89 6.60 -2.62 -13.44
CA LEU A 89 7.77 -2.97 -12.64
C LEU A 89 8.75 -1.79 -12.56
N TRP A 90 9.04 -1.14 -13.68
CA TRP A 90 9.99 -0.03 -13.73
C TRP A 90 9.62 1.13 -12.78
N THR A 91 8.32 1.42 -12.63
CA THR A 91 7.85 2.62 -11.93
C THR A 91 7.83 2.48 -10.40
N LEU A 92 7.90 1.27 -9.86
CA LEU A 92 7.87 1.07 -8.39
C LEU A 92 9.15 1.53 -7.70
N GLY A 93 10.27 1.51 -8.44
CA GLY A 93 11.57 1.94 -7.94
C GLY A 93 12.24 0.93 -6.99
N PRO A 94 13.56 1.07 -6.77
CA PRO A 94 14.35 0.12 -6.00
C PRO A 94 13.93 0.04 -4.52
N ASP A 95 13.53 1.16 -3.92
CA ASP A 95 13.13 1.21 -2.50
C ASP A 95 11.92 0.32 -2.22
N PHE A 96 10.95 0.28 -3.14
CA PHE A 96 9.79 -0.59 -3.02
C PHE A 96 10.23 -2.06 -2.98
N TYR A 97 11.08 -2.48 -3.91
CA TYR A 97 11.55 -3.86 -3.98
C TYR A 97 12.36 -4.29 -2.76
N ILE A 98 13.24 -3.42 -2.28
CA ILE A 98 14.02 -3.69 -1.06
C ILE A 98 13.10 -3.86 0.15
N ASN A 99 12.09 -2.99 0.28
CA ASN A 99 11.15 -3.07 1.38
C ASN A 99 10.24 -4.30 1.27
N PHE A 100 9.79 -4.62 0.06
CA PHE A 100 9.00 -5.83 -0.23
C PHE A 100 9.78 -7.11 0.07
N ALA A 101 11.08 -7.16 -0.24
CA ALA A 101 11.95 -8.30 0.11
C ALA A 101 12.18 -8.44 1.61
N ARG A 102 12.11 -7.34 2.38
CA ARG A 102 12.40 -7.33 3.83
C ARG A 102 11.22 -7.74 4.69
N GLY A 103 9.99 -7.68 4.16
CA GLY A 103 8.80 -8.01 4.92
C GLY A 103 7.51 -7.39 4.36
N PRO A 104 6.45 -7.34 5.17
CA PRO A 104 5.14 -6.86 4.75
C PRO A 104 5.15 -5.42 4.23
N VAL A 105 4.50 -5.22 3.08
CA VAL A 105 4.30 -3.90 2.46
C VAL A 105 2.81 -3.70 2.18
N THR A 106 2.28 -2.55 2.61
CA THR A 106 0.88 -2.19 2.39
C THR A 106 0.81 -1.02 1.42
N VAL A 107 0.12 -1.23 0.29
CA VAL A 107 -0.11 -0.19 -0.71
C VAL A 107 -1.54 0.32 -0.62
N HIS A 108 -1.68 1.60 -0.31
CA HIS A 108 -2.96 2.28 -0.18
C HIS A 108 -3.37 2.94 -1.48
N ASP A 109 -4.60 2.68 -1.92
CA ASP A 109 -5.20 3.29 -3.10
C ASP A 109 -6.72 3.43 -2.94
N VAL A 110 -7.27 4.53 -3.44
CA VAL A 110 -8.70 4.85 -3.28
C VAL A 110 -9.40 4.73 -4.62
N SER A 111 -10.40 3.87 -4.69
CA SER A 111 -11.30 3.79 -5.84
C SER A 111 -12.48 4.76 -5.69
N GLU A 112 -13.01 5.27 -6.80
CA GLU A 112 -14.28 6.02 -6.81
C GLU A 112 -15.49 5.15 -6.45
N ARG A 113 -15.37 3.84 -6.67
CA ARG A 113 -16.38 2.83 -6.33
C ARG A 113 -15.88 2.00 -5.15
N PRO A 114 -16.76 1.45 -4.29
CA PRO A 114 -16.37 0.61 -3.14
C PRO A 114 -15.85 -0.76 -3.59
N ARG A 115 -14.67 -0.77 -4.20
CA ARG A 115 -13.98 -1.94 -4.75
C ARG A 115 -12.50 -1.64 -4.85
N THR A 116 -11.66 -2.67 -4.78
CA THR A 116 -10.23 -2.53 -5.04
C THR A 116 -9.97 -1.99 -6.44
N THR A 117 -9.01 -1.06 -6.56
CA THR A 117 -8.56 -0.53 -7.85
C THR A 117 -7.87 -1.62 -8.66
N ARG A 118 -7.88 -1.50 -9.98
CA ARG A 118 -7.19 -2.47 -10.86
C ARG A 118 -5.67 -2.46 -10.62
N ALA A 119 -5.13 -1.28 -10.36
CA ALA A 119 -3.77 -1.12 -9.86
C ALA A 119 -3.48 -2.08 -8.69
N CYS A 120 -4.30 -2.08 -7.65
CA CYS A 120 -4.05 -2.94 -6.50
C CYS A 120 -4.31 -4.43 -6.77
N TRP A 121 -5.48 -4.84 -7.28
CA TRP A 121 -5.76 -6.28 -7.39
C TRP A 121 -5.00 -6.96 -8.53
N GLN A 122 -4.76 -6.28 -9.66
CA GLN A 122 -4.06 -6.86 -10.81
C GLN A 122 -2.58 -6.46 -10.82
N GLY A 123 -2.29 -5.18 -10.60
CA GLY A 123 -0.92 -4.67 -10.66
C GLY A 123 -0.04 -5.24 -9.55
N LEU A 124 -0.48 -5.24 -8.29
CA LEU A 124 0.32 -5.80 -7.19
C LEU A 124 0.44 -7.32 -7.29
N ALA A 125 -0.59 -8.02 -7.79
CA ALA A 125 -0.49 -9.45 -8.06
C ALA A 125 0.60 -9.76 -9.10
N TRP A 126 0.69 -8.96 -10.18
CA TRP A 126 1.77 -9.08 -11.17
C TRP A 126 3.15 -8.83 -10.55
N VAL A 127 3.27 -7.79 -9.72
CA VAL A 127 4.53 -7.43 -9.06
C VAL A 127 5.00 -8.54 -8.12
N ARG A 128 4.08 -9.06 -7.29
CA ARG A 128 4.31 -10.20 -6.42
C ARG A 128 4.82 -11.40 -7.22
N PHE A 129 4.09 -11.77 -8.28
CA PHE A 129 4.47 -12.87 -9.17
C PHE A 129 5.88 -12.69 -9.76
N ALA A 130 6.20 -11.49 -10.26
CA ALA A 130 7.51 -11.21 -10.83
C ALA A 130 8.63 -11.33 -9.80
N CYS A 131 8.42 -10.82 -8.57
CA CYS A 131 9.38 -10.92 -7.48
C CYS A 131 9.56 -12.36 -7.00
N GLU A 132 8.47 -13.12 -6.81
CA GLU A 132 8.51 -14.52 -6.38
C GLU A 132 9.29 -15.38 -7.38
N ARG A 133 9.11 -15.16 -8.69
CA ARG A 133 9.86 -15.88 -9.73
C ARG A 133 11.31 -15.44 -9.85
N LEU A 134 11.60 -14.16 -9.68
CA LEU A 134 12.97 -13.65 -9.75
C LEU A 134 13.81 -14.06 -8.53
N TRP A 135 13.19 -14.13 -7.36
CA TRP A 135 13.87 -14.46 -6.09
C TRP A 135 13.75 -15.93 -5.70
N GLU A 136 13.15 -16.76 -6.55
CA GLU A 136 12.86 -18.18 -6.26
C GLU A 136 12.12 -18.35 -4.92
N GLY A 137 11.21 -17.41 -4.64
CA GLY A 137 10.41 -17.38 -3.43
C GLY A 137 9.27 -18.40 -3.44
N PRO A 138 8.65 -18.66 -2.28
CA PRO A 138 7.47 -19.50 -2.21
C PRO A 138 6.35 -18.89 -3.07
N GLU A 139 5.74 -19.72 -3.92
CA GLU A 139 4.60 -19.28 -4.71
C GLU A 139 3.39 -19.11 -3.80
N HIS A 140 2.74 -17.97 -3.94
CA HIS A 140 1.56 -17.66 -3.15
C HIS A 140 0.30 -17.62 -4.02
N PRO A 141 -0.89 -17.86 -3.43
CA PRO A 141 -2.13 -17.89 -4.18
C PRO A 141 -2.40 -16.53 -4.87
N ALA A 142 -3.13 -16.62 -5.98
CA ALA A 142 -3.51 -15.43 -6.74
C ALA A 142 -4.39 -14.52 -5.86
N ILE A 143 -4.10 -13.23 -5.86
CA ILE A 143 -4.92 -12.25 -5.13
C ILE A 143 -6.16 -11.94 -5.96
N GLY A 144 -7.31 -12.34 -5.44
CA GLY A 144 -8.62 -12.04 -5.98
C GLY A 144 -9.01 -10.59 -5.83
N ARG A 145 -10.07 -10.20 -6.52
CA ARG A 145 -10.67 -8.87 -6.38
C ARG A 145 -11.16 -8.70 -4.93
N ASN A 146 -10.83 -7.57 -4.29
CA ASN A 146 -11.02 -7.31 -2.85
C ASN A 146 -9.97 -7.91 -1.90
N GLY A 147 -8.82 -8.37 -2.42
CA GLY A 147 -7.72 -8.84 -1.58
C GLY A 147 -7.96 -10.23 -0.97
N GLN A 148 -8.94 -10.97 -1.48
CA GLN A 148 -9.19 -12.36 -1.06
C GLN A 148 -8.23 -13.30 -1.78
N ASP A 149 -7.59 -14.21 -1.06
CA ASP A 149 -6.79 -15.26 -1.68
C ASP A 149 -7.71 -16.16 -2.51
N MET A 150 -7.39 -16.31 -3.80
CA MET A 150 -8.03 -17.30 -4.65
C MET A 150 -7.26 -18.60 -4.49
N THR A 151 -7.76 -19.48 -3.63
CA THR A 151 -7.34 -20.89 -3.66
C THR A 151 -7.77 -21.51 -5.00
N PRO A 152 -6.90 -22.34 -5.62
CA PRO A 152 -7.22 -23.04 -6.86
C PRO A 152 -8.43 -23.98 -6.73
#